data_AF-A0A3A4JQB3-F1
#
_entry.id   AF-A0A3A4JQB3-F1
#
_cell.length_a   1.000
_cell.length_b   1.000
_cell.length_c   1.000
_cell.angle_alpha   90.00
_cell.angle_beta   90.00
_cell.angle_gamma   90.00
#
_symmetry.space_group_name_H-M   'P 1'
#
loop_
_entity.id
_entity.type
_entity.pdbx_description
1 polymer ?
#
loop_
_entity_poly.entity_id
_entity_poly.type
_entity_poly.pdbx_seq_one_letter_code
_entity_poly.pdbx_strand_id
1 'polypeptide(L)'
;MAIHGIVCAKDYMDEDVAYLLGMLYGNGELAEQGTTRRIVITLAIRQRNPIKDIADMDVAAMNERSLNVVRRRINELLDANVDVETESPTKARLTAVFTRKTMAWRNLLCLCSRGTSRGTFRLPKAFFAMDRIYHEEFVRGFADAAVTPNLGDRLPGGGPHRIAFPVVYRNKRFANQLHKLLVQLDVTDEDVGLLSGSGKVRGGTDREHRIRVYAERFVAIGFSFEHKQKMLEWMAQKNRELSADAT
;
A
#
# COMPACT_ATOMS: atom_id res chain seq x y z
N MET A 1 29.00 11.69 6.26
CA MET A 1 27.84 12.50 5.81
C MET A 1 26.52 11.73 5.92
N ALA A 2 26.26 11.05 7.06
CA ALA A 2 25.12 10.12 7.24
C ALA A 2 24.19 10.50 8.42
N ILE A 3 24.49 11.58 9.14
CA ILE A 3 23.83 11.92 10.41
C ILE A 3 22.46 12.58 10.17
N HIS A 4 22.28 13.31 9.06
CA HIS A 4 21.02 14.02 8.76
C HIS A 4 19.84 13.09 8.42
N GLY A 5 20.08 11.87 7.95
CA GLY A 5 19.00 10.93 7.58
C GLY A 5 18.45 10.12 8.75
N ILE A 6 19.18 10.04 9.87
CA ILE A 6 18.80 9.25 11.04
C ILE A 6 17.91 10.08 11.98
N VAL A 7 18.26 11.36 12.21
CA VAL A 7 17.53 12.25 13.11
C VAL A 7 16.13 12.61 12.56
N CYS A 8 16.01 12.85 11.25
CA CYS A 8 14.72 13.20 10.64
C CYS A 8 13.71 12.04 10.65
N ALA A 9 14.19 10.80 10.66
CA ALA A 9 13.33 9.64 10.52
C ALA A 9 12.69 9.22 11.86
N LYS A 10 13.43 9.25 12.98
CA LYS A 10 12.92 8.70 14.25
C LYS A 10 11.94 9.64 14.96
N ASP A 11 12.21 10.95 14.98
CA ASP A 11 11.40 11.92 15.73
C ASP A 11 10.12 12.36 14.99
N TYR A 12 10.04 12.10 13.67
CA TYR A 12 8.86 12.42 12.85
C TYR A 12 8.04 11.17 12.49
N MET A 13 8.44 9.98 12.94
CA MET A 13 7.69 8.76 12.62
C MET A 13 6.66 8.47 13.70
N ASP A 14 5.40 8.42 13.27
CA ASP A 14 4.31 7.80 13.99
C ASP A 14 3.56 6.83 13.06
N GLU A 15 2.52 6.20 13.56
CA GLU A 15 1.68 5.26 12.82
C GLU A 15 1.05 5.89 11.57
N ASP A 16 0.62 7.15 11.66
CA ASP A 16 -0.06 7.87 10.59
C ASP A 16 0.92 8.30 9.48
N VAL A 17 2.12 8.73 9.86
CA VAL A 17 3.22 9.02 8.93
C VAL A 17 3.65 7.75 8.22
N ALA A 18 3.79 6.64 8.93
CA ALA A 18 4.14 5.36 8.34
C ALA A 18 3.07 4.90 7.33
N TYR A 19 1.79 5.00 7.71
CA TYR A 19 0.66 4.70 6.83
C TYR A 19 0.62 5.58 5.57
N LEU A 20 0.77 6.90 5.73
CA LEU A 20 0.85 7.85 4.62
C LEU A 20 2.03 7.54 3.70
N LEU A 21 3.20 7.22 4.26
CA LEU A 21 4.36 6.81 3.50
C LEU A 21 4.08 5.52 2.71
N GLY A 22 3.39 4.56 3.32
CA GLY A 22 2.90 3.36 2.63
C GLY A 22 2.06 3.69 1.41
N MET A 23 1.04 4.54 1.59
CA MET A 23 0.16 4.97 0.50
C MET A 23 0.91 5.68 -0.63
N LEU A 24 1.88 6.53 -0.28
CA LEU A 24 2.77 7.18 -1.24
C LEU A 24 3.54 6.17 -2.09
N TYR A 25 4.16 5.19 -1.46
CA TYR A 25 4.92 4.16 -2.16
C TYR A 25 4.03 3.25 -3.03
N GLY A 26 2.77 3.06 -2.63
CA GLY A 26 1.79 2.26 -3.35
C GLY A 26 1.30 2.88 -4.65
N ASN A 27 0.65 4.05 -4.55
CA ASN A 27 0.06 4.77 -5.70
C ASN A 27 0.21 6.31 -5.61
N GLY A 28 1.22 6.81 -4.91
CA GLY A 28 1.39 8.24 -4.70
C GLY A 28 2.42 8.97 -5.58
N GLU A 29 2.29 10.29 -5.58
CA GLU A 29 3.16 11.25 -6.24
C GLU A 29 3.32 12.52 -5.38
N LEU A 30 4.54 13.05 -5.36
CA LEU A 30 4.88 14.35 -4.80
C LEU A 30 5.16 15.31 -5.96
N ALA A 31 4.18 16.13 -6.31
CA ALA A 31 4.26 17.07 -7.42
C ALA A 31 4.61 18.48 -6.92
N GLU A 32 5.57 19.13 -7.57
CA GLU A 32 5.92 20.53 -7.32
C GLU A 32 5.76 21.31 -8.63
N GLN A 33 4.88 22.31 -8.63
CA GLN A 33 4.60 23.17 -9.78
C GLN A 33 4.59 24.63 -9.32
N GLY A 34 5.64 25.37 -9.65
CA GLY A 34 5.82 26.75 -9.21
C GLY A 34 5.86 26.84 -7.68
N THR A 35 4.93 27.60 -7.10
CA THR A 35 4.79 27.75 -5.64
C THR A 35 3.91 26.66 -5.01
N THR A 36 3.19 25.88 -5.80
CA THR A 36 2.22 24.89 -5.34
C THR A 36 2.87 23.50 -5.25
N ARG A 37 2.64 22.83 -4.13
CA ARG A 37 3.08 21.45 -3.88
C ARG A 37 1.87 20.60 -3.62
N ARG A 38 1.85 19.39 -4.19
CA ARG A 38 0.72 18.48 -4.07
C ARG A 38 1.21 17.09 -3.69
N ILE A 39 0.57 16.51 -2.70
CA ILE A 39 0.62 15.07 -2.45
C ILE A 39 -0.60 14.49 -3.15
N VAL A 40 -0.38 13.61 -4.11
CA VAL A 40 -1.46 12.96 -4.86
C VAL A 40 -1.37 11.46 -4.59
N ILE A 41 -2.46 10.84 -4.14
CA ILE A 41 -2.54 9.40 -3.90
C ILE A 41 -3.74 8.86 -4.67
N THR A 42 -3.50 7.97 -5.63
CA THR A 42 -4.57 7.32 -6.38
C THR A 42 -4.91 5.97 -5.74
N LEU A 43 -6.16 5.78 -5.33
CA LEU A 43 -6.63 4.53 -4.75
C LEU A 43 -7.44 3.74 -5.76
N ALA A 44 -7.16 2.45 -5.86
CA ALA A 44 -8.03 1.52 -6.57
C ALA A 44 -9.24 1.19 -5.69
N ILE A 45 -10.42 1.62 -6.10
CA ILE A 45 -11.70 1.30 -5.48
C ILE A 45 -12.48 0.35 -6.39
N ARG A 46 -13.38 -0.45 -5.82
CA ARG A 46 -14.28 -1.32 -6.60
C ARG A 46 -15.71 -1.05 -6.20
N GLN A 47 -16.62 -0.97 -7.17
CA GLN A 47 -18.05 -0.81 -6.89
C GLN A 47 -18.78 -2.14 -6.66
N ARG A 48 -18.13 -3.28 -6.93
CA ARG A 48 -18.76 -4.60 -6.84
C ARG A 48 -17.78 -5.65 -6.33
N ASN A 49 -18.31 -6.59 -5.54
CA ASN A 49 -17.59 -7.76 -5.08
C ASN A 49 -17.65 -8.90 -6.11
N PRO A 50 -16.53 -9.57 -6.40
CA PRO A 50 -16.50 -10.71 -7.32
C PRO A 50 -17.04 -12.01 -6.71
N ILE A 51 -17.27 -12.05 -5.39
CA ILE A 51 -17.71 -13.25 -4.67
C ILE A 51 -19.19 -13.07 -4.29
N LYS A 52 -20.01 -14.07 -4.59
CA LYS A 52 -21.45 -14.07 -4.30
C LYS A 52 -21.77 -14.01 -2.81
N ASP A 53 -21.01 -14.72 -1.99
CA ASP A 53 -21.19 -14.76 -0.52
C ASP A 53 -20.98 -13.41 0.17
N ILE A 54 -20.36 -12.46 -0.53
CA ILE A 54 -20.13 -11.08 -0.06
C ILE A 54 -20.70 -10.04 -1.04
N ALA A 55 -21.56 -10.47 -1.97
CA ALA A 55 -22.10 -9.62 -3.04
C ALA A 55 -23.21 -8.67 -2.57
N ASP A 56 -23.91 -9.01 -1.48
CA ASP A 56 -24.98 -8.18 -0.91
C ASP A 56 -24.46 -6.96 -0.14
N MET A 57 -23.14 -6.78 -0.06
CA MET A 57 -22.54 -5.61 0.56
C MET A 57 -22.54 -4.41 -0.38
N ASP A 58 -22.99 -3.27 0.14
CA ASP A 58 -22.85 -1.98 -0.53
C ASP A 58 -21.37 -1.55 -0.50
N VAL A 59 -20.61 -2.05 -1.48
CA VAL A 59 -19.18 -1.77 -1.61
C VAL A 59 -18.94 -0.27 -1.86
N ALA A 60 -19.88 0.44 -2.48
CA ALA A 60 -19.78 1.87 -2.72
C ALA A 60 -19.81 2.64 -1.39
N ALA A 61 -20.79 2.37 -0.54
CA ALA A 61 -20.89 2.96 0.79
C ALA A 61 -19.67 2.59 1.68
N MET A 62 -19.20 1.35 1.61
CA MET A 62 -17.99 0.93 2.34
C MET A 62 -16.73 1.68 1.89
N ASN A 63 -16.58 1.90 0.57
CA ASN A 63 -15.49 2.69 0.03
C ASN A 63 -15.56 4.13 0.50
N GLU A 64 -16.74 4.75 0.44
CA GLU A 64 -16.93 6.14 0.87
C GLU A 64 -16.57 6.31 2.36
N ARG A 65 -17.06 5.41 3.23
CA ARG A 65 -16.69 5.41 4.65
C ARG A 65 -15.18 5.25 4.86
N SER A 66 -14.55 4.29 4.17
CA SER A 66 -13.11 4.04 4.27
C SER A 66 -12.29 5.24 3.76
N LEU A 67 -12.70 5.85 2.65
CA LEU A 67 -12.08 7.05 2.08
C LEU A 67 -12.18 8.23 3.05
N ASN A 68 -13.33 8.42 3.70
CA ASN A 68 -13.51 9.49 4.68
C ASN A 68 -12.61 9.30 5.92
N VAL A 69 -12.42 8.06 6.39
CA VAL A 69 -11.48 7.75 7.48
C VAL A 69 -10.04 8.08 7.07
N VAL A 70 -9.61 7.62 5.89
CA VAL A 70 -8.26 7.91 5.37
C VAL A 70 -8.06 9.41 5.15
N ARG A 71 -9.06 10.10 4.58
CA ARG A 71 -9.02 11.55 4.39
C ARG A 71 -8.82 12.28 5.71
N ARG A 72 -9.57 11.91 6.75
CA ARG A 72 -9.45 12.51 8.09
C ARG A 72 -8.07 12.28 8.68
N ARG A 73 -7.58 11.04 8.65
CA ARG A 73 -6.24 10.66 9.12
C ARG A 73 -5.13 11.49 8.45
N ILE A 74 -5.19 11.65 7.12
CA ILE A 74 -4.21 12.45 6.36
C ILE A 74 -4.36 13.95 6.65
N ASN A 75 -5.60 14.44 6.77
CA ASN A 75 -5.86 15.86 7.04
C ASN A 75 -5.31 16.27 8.42
N GLU A 76 -5.61 15.48 9.46
CA GLU A 76 -5.10 15.67 10.82
C GLU A 76 -3.57 15.64 10.86
N LEU A 77 -2.95 14.70 10.14
CA LEU A 77 -1.49 14.57 10.09
C LEU A 77 -0.80 15.75 9.37
N LEU A 78 -1.39 16.24 8.28
CA LEU A 78 -0.75 17.25 7.43
C LEU A 78 -1.14 18.68 7.78
N ASP A 79 -2.15 18.86 8.64
CA ASP A 79 -2.84 20.12 8.90
C ASP A 79 -3.17 20.85 7.58
N ALA A 80 -3.72 20.08 6.64
CA ALA A 80 -3.95 20.51 5.27
C ALA A 80 -5.29 20.00 4.76
N ASN A 81 -5.95 20.80 3.91
CA ASN A 81 -7.15 20.35 3.24
C ASN A 81 -6.80 19.21 2.26
N VAL A 82 -7.47 18.07 2.44
CA VAL A 82 -7.34 16.87 1.59
C VAL A 82 -8.63 16.73 0.79
N ASP A 83 -8.54 17.00 -0.50
CA ASP A 83 -9.65 16.82 -1.43
C ASP A 83 -9.71 15.36 -1.89
N VAL A 84 -10.92 14.84 -2.05
CA VAL A 84 -11.19 13.49 -2.55
C VAL A 84 -12.00 13.61 -3.83
N GLU A 85 -11.43 13.14 -4.93
CA GLU A 85 -12.06 13.15 -6.26
C GLU A 85 -12.24 11.72 -6.76
N THR A 86 -13.47 11.36 -7.12
CA THR A 86 -13.74 10.07 -7.78
C THR A 86 -13.49 10.23 -9.27
N GLU A 87 -12.29 9.89 -9.74
CA GLU A 87 -11.92 9.96 -11.17
C GLU A 87 -12.74 9.01 -12.05
N SER A 88 -13.12 7.86 -11.50
CA SER A 88 -13.87 6.83 -12.20
C SER A 88 -14.57 5.93 -11.18
N PRO A 89 -15.50 5.06 -11.61
CA PRO A 89 -16.09 4.06 -10.71
C PRO A 89 -15.04 3.17 -10.01
N THR A 90 -13.82 3.06 -10.56
CA THR A 90 -12.77 2.17 -10.02
C THR A 90 -11.57 2.90 -9.42
N LYS A 91 -11.59 4.23 -9.39
CA LYS A 91 -10.45 5.04 -8.93
C LYS A 91 -10.92 6.28 -8.18
N ALA A 92 -10.34 6.48 -7.01
CA ALA A 92 -10.43 7.72 -6.26
C ALA A 92 -9.04 8.35 -6.14
N ARG A 93 -8.97 9.68 -6.07
CA ARG A 93 -7.74 10.45 -5.88
C ARG A 93 -7.87 11.28 -4.62
N LEU A 94 -6.90 11.14 -3.73
CA LEU A 94 -6.71 12.07 -2.61
C LEU A 94 -5.63 13.07 -2.97
N THR A 95 -5.91 14.34 -2.78
CA THR A 95 -4.98 15.43 -3.07
C THR A 95 -4.86 16.35 -1.86
N ALA A 96 -3.66 16.44 -1.28
CA ALA A 96 -3.33 17.45 -0.28
C ALA A 96 -2.50 18.56 -0.94
N VAL A 97 -2.88 19.82 -0.75
CA VAL A 97 -2.23 20.97 -1.39
C VAL A 97 -1.49 21.83 -0.35
N PHE A 98 -0.25 22.17 -0.65
CA PHE A 98 0.58 23.05 0.15
C PHE A 98 1.01 24.26 -0.67
N THR A 99 0.84 25.45 -0.09
CA THR A 99 1.29 26.73 -0.69
C THR A 99 2.73 27.09 -0.30
N ARG A 100 3.33 26.34 0.64
CA ARG A 100 4.69 26.57 1.17
C ARG A 100 5.42 25.24 1.39
N LYS A 101 6.74 25.28 1.58
CA LYS A 101 7.54 24.12 1.97
C LYS A 101 7.39 23.85 3.47
N THR A 102 6.26 23.28 3.86
CA THR A 102 5.97 22.89 5.25
C THR A 102 6.97 21.85 5.76
N MET A 103 7.05 21.67 7.08
CA MET A 103 7.86 20.60 7.69
C MET A 103 7.41 19.23 7.19
N ALA A 104 6.09 19.01 7.11
CA ALA A 104 5.53 17.77 6.56
C ALA A 104 6.04 17.49 5.14
N TRP A 105 5.98 18.47 4.23
CA TRP A 105 6.50 18.32 2.87
C TRP A 105 7.99 17.96 2.83
N ARG A 106 8.81 18.66 3.63
CA ARG A 106 10.27 18.45 3.67
C ARG A 106 10.62 17.07 4.24
N ASN A 107 9.91 16.64 5.27
CA ASN A 107 10.12 15.36 5.93
C ASN A 107 9.67 14.20 5.02
N LEU A 108 8.52 14.31 4.36
CA LEU A 108 8.07 13.33 3.37
C LEU A 108 9.08 13.20 2.20
N LEU A 109 9.59 14.32 1.67
CA LEU A 109 10.65 14.26 0.67
C LEU A 109 11.91 13.57 1.20
N CYS A 110 12.27 13.77 2.48
CA CYS A 110 13.40 13.09 3.09
C CYS A 110 13.16 11.57 3.20
N LEU A 111 11.99 11.16 3.70
CA LEU A 111 11.55 9.76 3.84
C LEU A 111 11.37 9.05 2.48
N CYS A 112 11.15 9.81 1.41
CA CYS A 112 11.12 9.33 0.04
C CYS A 112 12.49 9.34 -0.65
N SER A 113 13.59 9.63 0.08
CA SER A 113 14.94 9.82 -0.48
C SER A 113 14.97 10.83 -1.64
N ARG A 114 14.17 11.89 -1.56
CA ARG A 114 13.93 12.91 -2.58
C ARG A 114 13.31 12.39 -3.89
N GLY A 115 12.82 11.15 -3.91
CA GLY A 115 11.95 10.69 -4.98
C GLY A 115 10.64 11.47 -4.99
N THR A 116 10.03 11.60 -6.16
CA THR A 116 8.76 12.31 -6.38
C THR A 116 7.65 11.40 -6.90
N SER A 117 7.98 10.16 -7.30
CA SER A 117 7.00 9.18 -7.74
C SER A 117 7.46 7.78 -7.37
N ARG A 118 6.55 6.82 -7.48
CA ARG A 118 6.80 5.40 -7.17
C ARG A 118 7.97 4.76 -7.90
N GLY A 119 8.36 5.32 -9.05
CA GLY A 119 9.54 4.89 -9.77
C GLY A 119 10.86 5.25 -9.10
N THR A 120 10.85 6.30 -8.28
CA THR A 120 12.05 6.93 -7.73
C THR A 120 12.10 6.88 -6.20
N PHE A 121 10.99 6.61 -5.53
CA PHE A 121 10.93 6.45 -4.07
C PHE A 121 11.84 5.32 -3.57
N ARG A 122 12.51 5.57 -2.43
CA ARG A 122 13.41 4.62 -1.77
C ARG A 122 13.35 4.82 -0.27
N LEU A 123 13.10 3.73 0.47
CA LEU A 123 13.06 3.82 1.93
C LEU A 123 14.47 4.10 2.47
N PRO A 124 14.63 5.05 3.42
CA PRO A 124 15.90 5.28 4.07
C PRO A 124 16.28 4.06 4.92
N LYS A 125 17.59 3.80 5.08
CA LYS A 125 18.07 2.65 5.87
C LYS A 125 17.56 2.69 7.31
N ALA A 126 17.42 3.89 7.89
CA ALA A 126 16.92 4.10 9.24
C ALA A 126 15.50 3.53 9.43
N PHE A 127 14.67 3.51 8.38
CA PHE A 127 13.32 2.98 8.44
C PHE A 127 13.30 1.51 8.88
N PHE A 128 14.24 0.68 8.40
CA PHE A 128 14.32 -0.74 8.72
C PHE A 128 14.77 -1.06 10.16
N ALA A 129 15.24 -0.04 10.89
CA ALA A 129 15.65 -0.14 12.29
C ALA A 129 14.59 0.45 13.24
N MET A 130 13.45 0.89 12.70
CA MET A 130 12.31 1.37 13.50
C MET A 130 11.49 0.21 14.05
N ASP A 131 10.59 0.53 14.97
CA ASP A 131 9.72 -0.44 15.62
C ASP A 131 8.75 -1.09 14.61
N ARG A 132 8.41 -2.35 14.91
CA ARG A 132 7.57 -3.21 14.06
C ARG A 132 6.25 -2.55 13.67
N ILE A 133 5.63 -1.80 14.59
CA ILE A 133 4.35 -1.11 14.37
C ILE A 133 4.39 -0.17 13.15
N TYR A 134 5.49 0.55 12.94
CA TYR A 134 5.64 1.44 11.79
C TYR A 134 5.80 0.68 10.48
N HIS A 135 6.40 -0.51 10.52
CA HIS A 135 6.47 -1.38 9.34
C HIS A 135 5.09 -1.94 8.98
N GLU A 136 4.30 -2.33 9.98
CA GLU A 136 2.93 -2.80 9.79
C GLU A 136 2.03 -1.72 9.18
N GLU A 137 2.04 -0.50 9.74
CA GLU A 137 1.29 0.64 9.20
C GLU A 137 1.74 1.02 7.77
N PHE A 138 3.05 1.00 7.50
CA PHE A 138 3.57 1.24 6.16
C PHE A 138 3.08 0.19 5.16
N VAL A 139 3.14 -1.10 5.52
CA VAL A 139 2.66 -2.16 4.64
C VAL A 139 1.15 -2.08 4.45
N ARG A 140 0.38 -1.72 5.50
CA ARG A 140 -1.07 -1.51 5.41
C ARG A 140 -1.42 -0.36 4.47
N GLY A 141 -0.76 0.79 4.60
CA GLY A 141 -0.95 1.94 3.71
C GLY A 141 -0.57 1.63 2.26
N PHE A 142 0.52 0.90 2.05
CA PHE A 142 0.91 0.42 0.74
C PHE A 142 -0.16 -0.51 0.13
N ALA A 143 -0.67 -1.44 0.93
CA ALA A 143 -1.69 -2.39 0.50
C ALA A 143 -3.01 -1.69 0.16
N ASP A 144 -3.45 -0.73 0.99
CA ASP A 144 -4.66 0.04 0.74
C ASP A 144 -4.56 0.84 -0.57
N ALA A 145 -3.38 1.39 -0.89
CA ALA A 145 -3.17 2.15 -2.11
C ALA A 145 -3.01 1.28 -3.36
N ALA A 146 -2.14 0.27 -3.33
CA ALA A 146 -1.69 -0.45 -4.51
C ALA A 146 -2.30 -1.85 -4.67
N VAL A 147 -2.67 -2.50 -3.58
CA VAL A 147 -3.08 -3.90 -3.59
C VAL A 147 -4.60 -3.99 -3.75
N THR A 148 -5.00 -4.90 -4.62
CA THR A 148 -6.41 -5.28 -4.78
C THR A 148 -6.51 -6.80 -4.71
N PRO A 149 -7.16 -7.35 -3.67
CA PRO A 149 -7.39 -8.79 -3.59
C PRO A 149 -8.07 -9.34 -4.86
N ASN A 150 -7.53 -10.43 -5.39
CA ASN A 150 -7.97 -11.03 -6.64
C ASN A 150 -7.87 -12.55 -6.57
N LEU A 151 -8.99 -13.23 -6.83
CA LEU A 151 -9.07 -14.69 -6.83
C LEU A 151 -8.07 -15.35 -7.78
N GLY A 152 -7.69 -14.66 -8.87
CA GLY A 152 -6.72 -15.14 -9.84
C GLY A 152 -5.27 -15.18 -9.37
N ASP A 153 -4.93 -14.60 -8.21
CA ASP A 153 -3.55 -14.62 -7.68
C ASP A 153 -3.22 -15.91 -6.90
N ARG A 154 -4.19 -16.84 -6.77
CA ARG A 154 -4.00 -18.16 -6.16
C ARG A 154 -2.94 -19.03 -6.85
N LEU A 155 -2.48 -20.10 -6.19
CA LEU A 155 -1.62 -21.08 -6.84
C LEU A 155 -2.37 -21.84 -7.96
N PRO A 156 -1.69 -22.26 -9.04
CA PRO A 156 -2.30 -23.07 -10.10
C PRO A 156 -2.95 -24.35 -9.55
N GLY A 157 -3.94 -24.88 -10.28
CA GLY A 157 -4.59 -26.13 -9.91
C GLY A 157 -5.60 -26.06 -8.76
N GLY A 158 -6.01 -24.86 -8.34
CA GLY A 158 -6.94 -24.73 -7.21
C GLY A 158 -6.28 -24.52 -5.85
N GLY A 159 -4.96 -24.33 -5.84
CA GLY A 159 -4.20 -24.13 -4.61
C GLY A 159 -4.53 -22.82 -3.88
N PRO A 160 -3.82 -22.56 -2.77
CA PRO A 160 -4.14 -21.48 -1.83
C PRO A 160 -4.10 -20.09 -2.47
N HIS A 161 -4.99 -19.24 -1.97
CA HIS A 161 -5.11 -17.82 -2.31
C HIS A 161 -3.91 -17.02 -1.81
N ARG A 162 -3.49 -16.04 -2.61
CA ARG A 162 -2.39 -15.14 -2.31
C ARG A 162 -2.75 -13.70 -2.60
N ILE A 163 -2.09 -12.79 -1.91
CA ILE A 163 -2.14 -11.36 -2.13
C ILE A 163 -0.89 -10.95 -2.89
N ALA A 164 -1.07 -10.26 -4.02
CA ALA A 164 0.02 -9.76 -4.83
C ALA A 164 0.27 -8.28 -4.54
N PHE A 165 1.48 -7.96 -4.10
CA PHE A 165 2.01 -6.61 -3.89
C PHE A 165 2.69 -6.13 -5.18
N PRO A 166 2.06 -5.23 -5.96
CA PRO A 166 2.62 -4.75 -7.21
C PRO A 166 3.62 -3.61 -6.95
N VAL A 167 4.81 -3.71 -7.54
CA VAL A 167 5.82 -2.65 -7.53
C VAL A 167 6.20 -2.34 -8.98
N VAL A 168 6.22 -1.06 -9.33
CA VAL A 168 6.59 -0.62 -10.69
C VAL A 168 7.96 -1.19 -11.10
N TYR A 169 8.06 -1.76 -12.31
CA TYR A 169 9.24 -2.53 -12.72
C TYR A 169 10.56 -1.74 -12.64
N ARG A 170 10.52 -0.44 -12.95
CA ARG A 170 11.67 0.47 -12.85
C ARG A 170 12.23 0.61 -11.43
N ASN A 171 11.46 0.29 -10.39
CA ASN A 171 11.88 0.38 -8.99
C ASN A 171 12.15 -0.98 -8.36
N LYS A 172 13.04 -1.77 -8.97
CA LYS A 172 13.52 -3.06 -8.42
C LYS A 172 14.10 -2.92 -7.01
N ARG A 173 14.73 -1.77 -6.72
CA ARG A 173 15.29 -1.50 -5.40
C ARG A 173 14.20 -1.46 -4.32
N PHE A 174 13.10 -0.76 -4.58
CA PHE A 174 11.98 -0.76 -3.64
C PHE A 174 11.32 -2.14 -3.55
N ALA A 175 11.23 -2.91 -4.65
CA ALA A 175 10.72 -4.29 -4.57
C ALA A 175 11.53 -5.14 -3.57
N ASN A 176 12.87 -5.07 -3.61
CA ASN A 176 13.71 -5.76 -2.63
C ASN A 176 13.51 -5.22 -1.20
N GLN A 177 13.32 -3.91 -1.05
CA GLN A 177 13.05 -3.26 0.25
C GLN A 177 11.71 -3.72 0.85
N LEU A 178 10.66 -3.78 0.02
CA LEU A 178 9.33 -4.24 0.43
C LEU A 178 9.37 -5.73 0.80
N HIS A 179 10.03 -6.56 -0.01
CA HIS A 179 10.19 -7.97 0.32
C HIS A 179 10.89 -8.16 1.68
N LYS A 180 11.99 -7.43 1.93
CA LYS A 180 12.67 -7.45 3.22
C LYS A 180 11.75 -7.08 4.39
N LEU A 181 10.91 -6.03 4.24
CA LEU A 181 9.93 -5.67 5.27
C LEU A 181 8.92 -6.79 5.51
N LEU A 182 8.40 -7.40 4.45
CA LEU A 182 7.43 -8.49 4.57
C LEU A 182 8.02 -9.72 5.29
N VAL A 183 9.30 -10.01 5.07
CA VAL A 183 10.03 -11.04 5.84
C VAL A 183 10.17 -10.65 7.31
N GLN A 184 10.57 -9.40 7.61
CA GLN A 184 10.68 -8.91 8.99
C GLN A 184 9.35 -8.92 9.76
N LEU A 185 8.23 -8.89 9.02
CA LEU A 185 6.88 -8.96 9.56
C LEU A 185 6.30 -10.38 9.61
N ASP A 186 7.07 -11.40 9.23
CA ASP A 186 6.64 -12.81 9.20
C ASP A 186 5.45 -13.06 8.25
N VAL A 187 5.28 -12.19 7.24
CA VAL A 187 4.19 -12.26 6.24
C VAL A 187 4.58 -13.16 5.06
N THR A 188 5.88 -13.29 4.79
CA THR A 188 6.43 -14.12 3.73
C THR A 188 7.73 -14.78 4.18
N ASP A 189 7.99 -15.97 3.70
CA ASP A 189 9.28 -16.64 3.91
C ASP A 189 10.37 -16.02 3.01
N GLU A 190 11.63 -16.14 3.42
CA GLU A 190 12.80 -15.64 2.68
C GLU A 190 12.87 -16.22 1.26
N ASP A 191 12.54 -17.50 1.10
CA ASP A 191 12.65 -18.24 -0.16
C ASP A 191 11.51 -17.96 -1.15
N VAL A 192 10.40 -17.37 -0.69
CA VAL A 192 9.27 -16.97 -1.55
C VAL A 192 9.56 -15.63 -2.25
N GLY A 193 10.73 -15.03 -1.96
CA GLY A 193 11.17 -13.72 -2.40
C GLY A 193 11.28 -13.51 -3.91
N LEU A 194 10.59 -12.46 -4.39
CA LEU A 194 10.52 -12.04 -5.79
C LEU A 194 10.23 -13.19 -6.77
N LEU A 195 9.01 -13.73 -6.73
CA LEU A 195 8.40 -14.26 -7.95
C LEU A 195 8.23 -13.09 -8.93
N SER A 196 9.30 -12.71 -9.65
CA SER A 196 9.27 -11.71 -10.72
C SER A 196 8.48 -12.28 -11.91
N GLY A 197 7.18 -12.47 -11.72
CA GLY A 197 6.27 -12.64 -12.82
C GLY A 197 6.18 -11.28 -13.49
N SER A 198 6.76 -11.16 -14.69
CA SER A 198 6.56 -10.00 -15.56
C SER A 198 5.09 -9.95 -16.00
N GLY A 199 4.22 -9.46 -15.12
CA GLY A 199 2.85 -9.12 -15.48
C GLY A 199 2.85 -7.76 -16.14
N LYS A 200 2.18 -7.64 -17.30
CA LYS A 200 1.76 -6.32 -17.78
C LYS A 200 0.75 -5.76 -16.78
N VAL A 201 0.84 -4.46 -16.48
CA VAL A 201 -0.27 -3.74 -15.84
C VAL A 201 -1.53 -4.01 -16.66
N ARG A 202 -2.65 -4.39 -16.01
CA ARG A 202 -3.94 -4.55 -16.72
C ARG A 202 -4.30 -3.21 -17.37
N GLY A 203 -4.19 -3.14 -18.70
CA GLY A 203 -4.45 -1.92 -19.49
C GLY A 203 -3.25 -0.98 -19.69
N GLY A 204 -2.02 -1.40 -19.38
CA GLY A 204 -0.80 -0.60 -19.56
C GLY A 204 0.34 -1.33 -20.25
N THR A 205 1.33 -0.57 -20.74
CA THR A 205 2.58 -1.10 -21.33
C THR A 205 3.64 -1.42 -20.29
N ASP A 206 3.50 -0.89 -19.07
CA ASP A 206 4.47 -1.07 -17.99
C ASP A 206 4.39 -2.47 -17.37
N ARG A 207 5.56 -2.99 -17.00
CA ARG A 207 5.73 -4.22 -16.24
C ARG A 207 5.71 -3.91 -14.74
N GLU A 208 5.37 -4.89 -13.92
CA GLU A 208 5.45 -4.80 -12.46
C GLU A 208 6.18 -6.01 -11.87
N HIS A 209 6.94 -5.77 -10.79
CA HIS A 209 7.37 -6.83 -9.86
C HIS A 209 6.18 -7.16 -8.96
N ARG A 210 5.82 -8.44 -8.82
CA ARG A 210 4.70 -8.85 -7.96
C ARG A 210 5.21 -9.77 -6.85
N ILE A 211 5.29 -9.26 -5.63
CA ILE A 211 5.59 -10.10 -4.45
C ILE A 211 4.28 -10.74 -4.01
N ARG A 212 4.22 -12.07 -3.93
CA ARG A 212 3.00 -12.79 -3.55
C ARG A 212 3.16 -13.38 -2.17
N VAL A 213 2.18 -13.12 -1.31
CA VAL A 213 2.13 -13.63 0.07
C VAL A 213 0.83 -14.41 0.27
N TYR A 214 0.83 -15.44 1.12
CA TYR A 214 -0.39 -16.18 1.42
C TYR A 214 -1.39 -15.31 2.19
N ALA A 215 -2.69 -15.47 1.89
CA ALA A 215 -3.74 -14.62 2.43
C ALA A 215 -3.78 -14.67 3.97
N GLU A 216 -3.71 -15.86 4.56
CA GLU A 216 -3.72 -16.11 6.00
C GLU A 216 -2.54 -15.46 6.74
N ARG A 217 -1.38 -15.32 6.09
CA ARG A 217 -0.22 -14.62 6.66
C ARG A 217 -0.42 -13.11 6.69
N PHE A 218 -1.11 -12.57 5.69
CA PHE A 218 -1.34 -11.13 5.57
C PHE A 218 -2.46 -10.61 6.48
N VAL A 219 -3.34 -11.49 7.00
CA VAL A 219 -4.44 -11.10 7.93
C VAL A 219 -3.93 -10.33 9.14
N ALA A 220 -2.73 -10.64 9.65
CA ALA A 220 -2.15 -9.97 10.81
C ALA A 220 -1.93 -8.45 10.60
N ILE A 221 -1.67 -8.03 9.35
CA ILE A 221 -1.55 -6.61 8.99
C ILE A 221 -2.90 -6.09 8.49
N GLY A 222 -3.49 -6.79 7.53
CA GLY A 222 -4.80 -6.48 6.96
C GLY A 222 -4.83 -5.23 6.07
N PHE A 223 -6.05 -4.84 5.71
CA PHE A 223 -6.40 -3.62 5.00
C PHE A 223 -7.21 -2.69 5.91
N SER A 224 -7.09 -1.37 5.73
CA SER A 224 -8.00 -0.43 6.40
C SER A 224 -9.33 -0.31 5.67
N PHE A 225 -9.36 -0.65 4.37
CA PHE A 225 -10.58 -0.66 3.57
C PHE A 225 -11.41 -1.91 3.87
N GLU A 226 -12.58 -1.71 4.46
CA GLU A 226 -13.47 -2.78 4.96
C GLU A 226 -13.73 -3.89 3.91
N HIS A 227 -14.03 -3.51 2.67
CA HIS A 227 -14.30 -4.48 1.60
C HIS A 227 -13.06 -5.31 1.22
N LYS A 228 -11.85 -4.72 1.26
CA LYS A 228 -10.59 -5.44 1.00
C LYS A 228 -10.28 -6.38 2.15
N GLN A 229 -10.53 -5.93 3.38
CA GLN A 229 -10.32 -6.74 4.58
C GLN A 229 -11.22 -7.97 4.57
N LYS A 230 -12.53 -7.82 4.31
CA LYS A 230 -13.45 -8.96 4.21
C LYS A 230 -13.06 -9.96 3.12
N MET A 231 -12.57 -9.45 1.99
CA MET A 231 -12.05 -10.30 0.90
C MET A 231 -10.80 -11.08 1.33
N LEU A 232 -9.89 -10.44 2.07
CA LEU A 232 -8.70 -11.08 2.62
C LEU A 232 -9.07 -12.19 3.61
N GLU A 233 -9.98 -11.91 4.53
CA GLU A 233 -10.46 -12.86 5.54
C GLU A 233 -11.12 -14.08 4.89
N TRP A 234 -11.96 -13.86 3.88
CA TRP A 234 -12.56 -14.94 3.10
C TRP A 234 -11.49 -15.80 2.42
N MET A 235 -10.48 -15.18 1.80
CA MET A 235 -9.38 -15.91 1.15
C MET A 235 -8.56 -16.73 2.16
N ALA A 236 -8.27 -16.15 3.32
CA ALA A 236 -7.54 -16.81 4.40
C ALA A 236 -8.34 -17.97 4.99
N GLN A 237 -9.66 -17.82 5.11
CA GLN A 237 -10.55 -18.89 5.55
C GLN A 237 -10.54 -20.05 4.55
N LYS A 238 -10.63 -19.77 3.24
CA LYS A 238 -10.56 -20.82 2.20
C LYS A 238 -9.22 -21.56 2.20
N ASN A 239 -8.12 -20.87 2.49
CA ASN A 239 -6.82 -21.54 2.61
C ASN A 239 -6.77 -22.49 3.80
N ARG A 240 -7.36 -22.11 4.95
CA ARG A 240 -7.45 -22.98 6.13
C ARG A 240 -8.29 -24.23 5.87
N GLU A 241 -9.41 -24.09 5.16
CA GLU A 241 -10.25 -25.22 4.73
C GLU A 241 -9.46 -26.17 3.81
N LEU A 242 -8.75 -25.64 2.82
CA LEU A 242 -7.91 -26.44 1.91
C LEU A 242 -6.81 -27.22 2.63
N SER A 243 -6.19 -26.64 3.68
CA SER A 243 -5.17 -27.33 4.47
C SER A 243 -5.76 -28.42 5.37
N ALA A 244 -6.98 -28.23 5.87
CA ALA A 244 -7.68 -29.23 6.67
C ALA A 244 -8.09 -30.45 5.83
N ASP A 245 -8.57 -30.23 4.61
CA ASP A 245 -8.96 -31.31 3.68
C ASP A 245 -7.77 -32.13 3.14
N ALA A 246 -6.55 -31.59 3.27
CA ALA A 246 -5.31 -32.24 2.83
C ALA A 246 -4.63 -33.10 3.91
N THR A 247 -5.16 -33.10 5.15
CA THR A 247 -4.66 -33.87 6.29
C THR A 247 -5.56 -35.08 6.56
#